data_AF-A0A7C2PZM0-F1
#
_entry.id   AF-A0A7C2PZM0-F1
#
_cell.length_a   1.000
_cell.length_b   1.000
_cell.length_c   1.000
_cell.angle_alpha   90.00
_cell.angle_beta   90.00
_cell.angle_gamma   90.00
#
_symmetry.space_group_name_H-M   'P 1'
#
loop_
_entity.id
_entity.type
_entity.pdbx_description
1 polymer ?
#
loop_
_entity_poly.entity_id
_entity_poly.type
_entity_poly.pdbx_seq_one_letter_code
_entity_poly.pdbx_strand_id
1 'polypeptide(L)'
;MARVYYVDVAIPADRKKRGKHKMHAVFDGSRVFRVKKLTELEDAAEVYIDAMFPQIYEELMELIEMNAKIFLLRNISLLKRLRKESKVEKSDEADAKLLSKIPEEMF
;
A
#
# COMPACT_ATOMS: atom_id res chain seq x y z
N MET A 1 -0.35 -12.34 15.95
CA MET A 1 0.99 -12.23 15.34
C MET A 1 0.97 -10.94 14.55
N ALA A 2 1.90 -10.04 14.80
CA ALA A 2 1.95 -8.76 14.10
C ALA A 2 2.32 -9.01 12.64
N ARG A 3 1.57 -8.42 11.70
CA ARG A 3 1.71 -8.66 10.25
C ARG A 3 2.39 -7.50 9.53
N VAL A 4 3.10 -7.83 8.45
CA VAL A 4 3.68 -6.84 7.53
C VAL A 4 2.77 -6.75 6.31
N TYR A 5 2.43 -5.53 5.91
CA TYR A 5 1.57 -5.26 4.76
C TYR A 5 2.27 -4.35 3.74
N TYR A 6 2.12 -4.70 2.47
CA TYR A 6 2.57 -3.88 1.34
C TYR A 6 1.35 -3.40 0.55
N VAL A 7 1.23 -2.09 0.35
CA VAL A 7 -0.01 -1.47 -0.09
C VAL A 7 0.24 -0.58 -1.31
N ASP A 8 -0.45 -0.91 -2.40
CA ASP A 8 -0.64 0.00 -3.53
C ASP A 8 -1.84 0.91 -3.21
N VAL A 9 -1.55 2.18 -2.94
CA VAL A 9 -2.49 3.13 -2.40
C VAL A 9 -3.34 3.71 -3.53
N ALA A 10 -4.64 3.41 -3.47
CA ALA A 10 -5.60 4.03 -4.37
C ALA A 10 -5.87 5.51 -4.00
N ILE A 11 -5.63 6.43 -4.93
CA ILE A 11 -6.12 7.82 -4.83
C ILE A 11 -7.65 7.83 -4.97
N PRO A 12 -8.40 8.34 -3.97
CA PRO A 12 -9.78 8.73 -4.18
C PRO A 12 -9.77 9.95 -5.10
N ALA A 13 -10.30 9.81 -6.31
CA ALA A 13 -10.53 10.95 -7.17
C ALA A 13 -11.63 11.81 -6.54
N ASP A 14 -11.27 12.78 -5.70
CA ASP A 14 -12.17 13.76 -5.08
C ASP A 14 -13.24 13.16 -4.12
N ARG A 15 -13.52 13.82 -3.00
CA ARG A 15 -14.55 13.37 -2.03
C ARG A 15 -15.94 13.22 -2.69
N LYS A 16 -16.17 13.86 -3.85
CA LYS A 16 -17.40 13.74 -4.67
C LYS A 16 -17.42 12.57 -5.68
N LYS A 17 -16.26 12.05 -6.10
CA LYS A 17 -16.16 10.92 -7.04
C LYS A 17 -15.38 9.78 -6.38
N ARG A 18 -15.79 9.41 -5.17
CA ARG A 18 -15.61 8.04 -4.69
C ARG A 18 -16.35 7.15 -5.69
N GLY A 19 -15.69 6.74 -6.77
CA GLY A 19 -16.10 5.56 -7.50
C GLY A 19 -16.25 4.50 -6.43
N LYS A 20 -17.47 4.00 -6.22
CA LYS A 20 -17.89 3.17 -5.07
C LYS A 20 -17.03 1.91 -4.82
N HIS A 21 -15.99 1.70 -5.65
CA HIS A 21 -15.21 0.48 -5.79
C HIS A 21 -13.68 0.70 -5.81
N LYS A 22 -13.15 1.92 -5.66
CA LYS A 22 -11.68 2.06 -5.51
C LYS A 22 -11.26 1.58 -4.12
N MET A 23 -10.34 0.63 -4.10
CA MET A 23 -9.83 -0.06 -2.92
C MET A 23 -8.30 -0.09 -2.99
N HIS A 24 -7.65 -0.09 -1.83
CA HIS A 24 -6.22 -0.33 -1.72
C HIS A 24 -5.94 -1.81 -2.00
N ALA A 25 -4.95 -2.11 -2.84
CA ALA A 25 -4.48 -3.48 -3.00
C ALA A 25 -3.41 -3.75 -1.95
N VAL A 26 -3.58 -4.82 -1.19
CA VAL A 26 -2.73 -5.16 -0.04
C VAL A 26 -2.15 -6.55 -0.25
N PHE A 27 -0.85 -6.68 -0.04
CA PHE A 27 -0.13 -7.95 0.01
C PHE A 27 0.40 -8.21 1.42
N ASP A 28 0.08 -9.36 2.00
CA ASP A 28 0.48 -9.76 3.37
C ASP A 28 1.70 -10.71 3.42
N GLY A 29 2.44 -10.82 2.30
CA GLY A 29 3.50 -11.80 2.13
C GLY A 29 3.02 -13.18 1.62
N SER A 30 1.72 -13.47 1.69
CA SER A 30 1.14 -14.73 1.19
C SER A 30 0.12 -14.52 0.07
N ARG A 31 -0.83 -13.60 0.25
CA ARG A 31 -1.93 -13.36 -0.68
C ARG A 31 -2.16 -11.87 -0.88
N VAL A 32 -2.82 -11.55 -2.00
CA VAL A 32 -3.31 -10.19 -2.26
C VAL A 32 -4.80 -10.13 -1.94
N PHE A 33 -5.21 -9.05 -1.30
CA PHE A 33 -6.61 -8.73 -1.05
C PHE A 33 -6.81 -7.21 -1.17
N ARG A 34 -8.06 -6.78 -1.05
CA ARG A 34 -8.43 -5.36 -1.22
C ARG A 34 -9.14 -4.86 0.03
N VAL A 35 -8.74 -3.68 0.50
CA VAL A 35 -9.40 -2.99 1.62
C VAL A 35 -9.92 -1.63 1.19
N LYS A 36 -11.01 -1.17 1.79
CA LYS A 36 -11.56 0.16 1.52
C LYS A 36 -10.87 1.23 2.34
N LYS A 37 -10.41 0.87 3.54
CA LYS A 37 -9.65 1.71 4.46
C LYS A 37 -8.40 0.98 4.93
N LEU A 38 -7.32 1.71 5.15
CA LEU A 38 -6.09 1.16 5.73
C LEU A 38 -6.29 0.68 7.17
N THR A 39 -7.26 1.24 7.90
CA THR A 39 -7.58 0.86 9.28
C THR A 39 -8.24 -0.51 9.41
N GLU A 40 -8.65 -1.13 8.29
CA GLU A 40 -9.03 -2.55 8.27
C GLU A 40 -7.83 -3.49 8.54
N LEU A 41 -6.60 -2.97 8.52
CA LEU A 41 -5.36 -3.70 8.83
C LEU A 41 -5.03 -3.62 10.33
N GLU A 42 -5.97 -4.03 11.18
CA GLU A 42 -5.88 -3.85 12.64
C GLU A 42 -4.71 -4.60 13.31
N ASP A 43 -4.19 -5.65 12.67
CA ASP A 43 -3.07 -6.46 13.16
C ASP A 43 -1.71 -6.06 12.53
N ALA A 44 -1.64 -4.90 11.87
CA ALA A 44 -0.45 -4.39 11.22
C ALA A 44 0.65 -4.03 12.23
N ALA A 45 1.82 -4.63 12.09
CA ALA A 45 3.05 -4.17 12.72
C ALA A 45 3.73 -3.11 11.85
N GLU A 46 3.76 -3.35 10.55
CA GLU A 46 4.44 -2.53 9.56
C GLU A 46 3.59 -2.43 8.29
N VAL A 47 3.49 -1.23 7.74
CA VAL A 47 2.75 -0.94 6.51
C VAL A 47 3.63 -0.16 5.56
N TYR A 48 3.92 -0.75 4.42
CA TYR A 48 4.73 -0.19 3.34
C TYR A 48 3.81 0.33 2.24
N ILE A 49 3.83 1.63 1.97
CA ILE A 49 2.95 2.29 1.00
C ILE A 49 3.75 2.82 -0.20
N ASP A 50 3.18 2.77 -1.41
CA ASP A 50 3.80 3.29 -2.63
C ASP A 50 3.66 4.83 -2.76
N ALA A 51 2.61 5.39 -2.18
CA ALA A 51 2.28 6.80 -2.25
C ALA A 51 1.45 7.27 -1.04
N MET A 52 1.57 8.56 -0.72
CA MET A 52 0.86 9.20 0.38
C MET A 52 -0.04 10.31 -0.16
N PHE A 53 -1.32 10.29 0.20
CA PHE A 53 -2.33 11.28 -0.23
C PHE A 53 -3.06 11.89 0.97
N PRO A 54 -3.43 13.18 0.95
CA PRO A 54 -4.14 13.82 2.07
C PRO A 54 -5.40 13.07 2.54
N GLN A 55 -6.07 12.37 1.63
CA GLN A 55 -7.30 11.64 1.91
C GLN A 55 -7.11 10.42 2.82
N ILE A 56 -5.90 9.86 2.91
CA ILE A 56 -5.59 8.71 3.77
C ILE A 56 -4.86 9.12 5.06
N TYR A 57 -4.65 10.42 5.30
CA TYR A 57 -3.87 10.88 6.46
C TYR A 57 -4.51 10.46 7.78
N GLU A 58 -5.84 10.61 7.91
CA GLU A 58 -6.57 10.17 9.10
C GLU A 58 -6.37 8.67 9.33
N GLU A 59 -6.49 7.85 8.27
CA GLU A 59 -6.33 6.40 8.36
C GLU A 59 -4.88 5.99 8.72
N LEU A 60 -3.88 6.71 8.23
CA LEU A 60 -2.48 6.48 8.59
C LEU A 60 -2.20 6.85 10.05
N MET A 61 -2.79 7.93 10.55
CA MET A 61 -2.63 8.34 11.95
C MET A 61 -3.27 7.33 12.89
N GLU A 62 -4.47 6.83 12.57
CA GLU A 62 -5.11 5.75 13.35
C GLU A 62 -4.24 4.49 13.42
N LEU A 63 -3.62 4.08 12.32
CA LEU A 63 -2.68 2.94 12.33
C LEU A 63 -1.44 3.19 13.20
N ILE A 64 -0.90 4.42 13.20
CA ILE A 64 0.23 4.80 14.06
C ILE A 64 -0.20 4.76 15.54
N GLU A 65 -1.39 5.22 15.87
CA GLU A 65 -1.96 5.13 17.22
C GLU A 65 -2.15 3.66 17.66
N MET A 66 -2.43 2.77 16.71
CA MET A 66 -2.46 1.31 16.91
C MET A 66 -1.06 0.66 16.93
N ASN A 67 0.00 1.47 17.02
CA ASN A 67 1.40 1.04 17.12
C ASN A 67 1.96 0.38 15.84
N ALA A 68 1.38 0.66 14.68
CA ALA A 68 1.92 0.27 13.38
C ALA A 68 2.98 1.27 12.90
N LYS A 69 4.07 0.77 12.32
CA LYS A 69 5.07 1.60 11.62
C LYS A 69 4.67 1.77 10.17
N ILE A 70 4.74 3.00 9.67
CA ILE A 70 4.41 3.33 8.28
C ILE A 70 5.69 3.69 7.51
N PHE A 71 5.89 3.06 6.36
CA PHE A 71 7.05 3.24 5.48
C PHE A 71 6.60 3.69 4.10
N LEU A 72 7.22 4.73 3.53
CA LEU A 72 6.77 5.36 2.27
C LEU A 72 7.84 5.22 1.20
N LEU A 73 7.50 4.56 0.09
CA LEU A 73 8.43 4.38 -1.03
C LEU A 73 9.04 5.71 -1.49
N ARG A 74 10.36 5.87 -1.31
CA ARG A 74 11.06 7.13 -1.63
C ARG A 74 11.11 7.45 -3.12
N ASN A 75 11.10 6.40 -3.96
CA ASN A 75 11.22 6.54 -5.40
C ASN A 75 10.32 5.57 -6.16
N ILE A 76 9.17 6.07 -6.60
CA ILE A 76 8.17 5.34 -7.40
C ILE A 76 8.76 4.78 -8.72
N SER A 77 9.86 5.34 -9.22
CA SER A 77 10.53 4.82 -10.42
C SER A 77 11.10 3.42 -10.21
N LEU A 78 11.41 3.03 -8.97
CA LEU A 78 11.86 1.67 -8.62
C LEU A 78 10.76 0.65 -8.93
N LEU A 79 9.51 0.96 -8.55
CA LEU A 79 8.38 0.09 -8.82
C LEU A 79 8.17 -0.08 -10.34
N LYS A 80 8.28 1.02 -11.11
CA LYS A 80 8.23 0.96 -12.59
C LYS A 80 9.34 0.10 -13.20
N ARG A 81 10.57 0.18 -12.65
CA ARG A 81 11.70 -0.63 -13.11
C ARG A 81 11.46 -2.11 -12.82
N LEU A 82 11.03 -2.44 -11.60
CA LEU A 82 10.72 -3.82 -11.18
C LEU A 82 9.61 -4.47 -12.02
N ARG A 83 8.59 -3.71 -12.43
CA ARG A 83 7.55 -4.20 -13.37
C ARG A 83 8.15 -4.67 -14.69
N LYS A 84 9.06 -3.87 -15.27
CA LYS A 84 9.73 -4.19 -16.53
C LYS A 84 10.63 -5.41 -16.39
N GLU A 85 11.46 -5.45 -15.33
CA GLU A 85 12.37 -6.56 -15.06
C GLU A 85 11.62 -7.87 -14.82
N SER A 86 10.49 -7.82 -14.10
CA SER A 86 9.66 -8.98 -13.81
C SER A 86 8.73 -9.39 -14.97
N LYS A 87 8.66 -8.61 -16.05
CA LYS A 87 7.74 -8.79 -17.19
C LYS A 87 6.27 -8.92 -16.76
N VAL A 88 5.86 -8.19 -15.73
CA VAL A 88 4.51 -8.23 -15.19
C VAL A 88 3.69 -7.07 -15.75
N GLU A 89 2.46 -7.35 -16.19
CA GLU A 89 1.52 -6.31 -16.60
C GLU A 89 1.12 -5.42 -15.42
N LYS A 90 0.85 -4.14 -15.69
CA LYS A 90 0.48 -3.19 -14.64
C LYS A 90 -0.90 -3.56 -14.06
N SER A 91 -0.93 -3.86 -12.77
CA SER A 91 -2.14 -3.95 -11.96
C SER A 91 -1.84 -3.59 -10.51
N ASP A 92 -2.85 -3.11 -9.78
CA ASP A 92 -2.72 -2.75 -8.36
C ASP A 92 -2.20 -3.95 -7.53
N GLU A 93 -2.63 -5.16 -7.88
CA GLU A 93 -2.23 -6.41 -7.21
C GLU A 93 -0.78 -6.81 -7.50
N ALA A 94 -0.32 -6.60 -8.74
CA ALA A 94 1.07 -6.79 -9.10
C ALA A 94 1.95 -5.78 -8.37
N ASP A 95 1.50 -4.53 -8.27
CA ASP A 95 2.23 -3.45 -7.61
C ASP A 95 2.40 -3.73 -6.12
N ALA A 96 1.34 -4.13 -5.41
CA ALA A 96 1.41 -4.55 -4.01
C ALA A 96 2.41 -5.70 -3.78
N LYS A 97 2.46 -6.69 -4.69
CA LYS A 97 3.47 -7.77 -4.61
C LYS A 97 4.88 -7.27 -4.87
N LEU A 98 5.07 -6.37 -5.82
CA LEU A 98 6.41 -5.86 -6.17
C LEU A 98 7.00 -4.99 -5.06
N LEU A 99 6.18 -4.28 -4.29
CA LEU A 99 6.64 -3.54 -3.11
C LEU A 99 7.37 -4.46 -2.11
N SER A 100 6.92 -5.70 -1.93
CA SER A 100 7.60 -6.67 -1.04
C SER A 100 9.01 -7.09 -1.48
N LYS A 101 9.40 -6.78 -2.72
CA LYS A 101 10.73 -7.06 -3.25
C LYS A 101 11.70 -5.89 -3.10
N ILE A 102 11.20 -4.74 -2.64
CA ILE A 102 12.01 -3.54 -2.45
C ILE A 102 12.64 -3.62 -1.04
N PRO A 103 13.96 -3.38 -0.89
CA PRO A 103 14.59 -3.30 0.42
C PRO A 103 14.00 -2.17 1.26
N GLU A 104 13.88 -2.38 2.58
CA GLU A 104 13.31 -1.40 3.52
C GLU A 104 14.03 -0.05 3.45
N GLU A 105 15.35 -0.02 3.20
CA GLU A 105 16.12 1.23 3.13
C GLU A 105 15.67 2.21 2.02
N MET A 106 14.89 1.70 1.06
CA MET A 106 14.35 2.46 -0.06
C MET A 106 12.95 3.04 0.22
N PHE A 107 12.39 2.80 1.41
CA PHE A 107 11.15 3.37 1.93
C PHE A 107 11.36 4.42 3.03
#